data_AF-A0A9X8EGV9-F1
#
_entry.id   AF-A0A9X8EGV9-F1
#
_cell.length_a   1.000
_cell.length_b   1.000
_cell.length_c   1.000
_cell.angle_alpha   90.00
_cell.angle_beta   90.00
_cell.angle_gamma   90.00
#
_symmetry.space_group_name_H-M   'P 1'
#
loop_
_entity.id
_entity.type
_entity.pdbx_description
1 polymer ?
#
loop_
_entity_poly.entity_id
_entity_poly.type
_entity_poly.pdbx_seq_one_letter_code
_entity_poly.pdbx_strand_id
1 'polypeptide(L)'
;MEVWNQLGRMRDLVDKCEGRTKSAGLSAIDHIVRAKALIEIDPQMACFRAICAEEEAATSLLASIKCHGYPQSELIHLYSHPNKAAVIIFVAAVIDWFYKRFIADSVHFGTPRLMFTDEPGREAIELLLPLLGTNKAVHPRPPLDVRVENGATLQSMIGESIQLKLKQTLASEIKGAISVKANQRNLLLYASDKDLPGVMAKPEQYVINQAAIVNALLTAVGMVDPWCKPKYPHSGLVKSAVLEFVRIMRAVDTSRKRNPGQAM
;
A
#
# COMPACT_ATOMS: atom_id res chain seq x y z
N MET A 1 9.39 -7.22 18.35
CA MET A 1 10.82 -7.12 17.96
C MET A 1 11.09 -6.51 16.54
N GLU A 2 10.28 -5.64 15.95
CA GLU A 2 9.06 -6.02 15.23
C GLU A 2 8.86 -5.25 13.90
N VAL A 3 9.19 -3.95 13.84
CA VAL A 3 8.89 -3.10 12.65
C VAL A 3 10.10 -2.27 12.19
N TRP A 4 10.92 -1.79 13.13
CA TRP A 4 12.04 -0.90 12.84
C TRP A 4 13.22 -1.57 12.13
N ASN A 5 13.53 -2.82 12.48
CA ASN A 5 14.60 -3.58 11.81
C ASN A 5 14.25 -3.88 10.35
N GLN A 6 12.96 -4.10 10.06
CA GLN A 6 12.50 -4.32 8.68
C GLN A 6 12.70 -3.07 7.82
N LEU A 7 12.49 -1.86 8.38
CA LEU A 7 12.71 -0.61 7.65
C LEU A 7 14.17 -0.42 7.21
N GLY A 8 15.14 -0.91 8.00
CA GLY A 8 16.55 -0.91 7.61
C GLY A 8 16.77 -1.73 6.34
N ARG A 9 16.21 -2.93 6.28
CA ARG A 9 16.30 -3.78 5.08
C ARG A 9 15.51 -3.25 3.89
N MET A 10 14.35 -2.62 4.13
CA MET A 10 13.59 -1.94 3.08
C MET A 10 14.35 -0.77 2.48
N ARG A 11 15.24 -0.11 3.24
CA ARG A 11 16.09 0.97 2.72
C ARG A 11 17.03 0.45 1.64
N ASP A 12 17.70 -0.67 1.90
CA ASP A 12 18.64 -1.28 0.96
C ASP A 12 17.93 -1.70 -0.34
N LEU A 13 16.75 -2.31 -0.21
CA LEU A 13 15.89 -2.67 -1.34
C LEU A 13 15.48 -1.45 -2.18
N VAL A 14 14.97 -0.40 -1.53
CA VAL A 14 14.47 0.79 -2.22
C VAL A 14 15.62 1.60 -2.83
N ASP A 15 16.81 1.57 -2.25
CA ASP A 15 17.98 2.24 -2.81
C ASP A 15 18.39 1.67 -4.18
N LYS A 16 18.04 0.40 -4.46
CA LYS A 16 18.19 -0.27 -5.77
C LYS A 16 17.01 -0.04 -6.73
N CYS A 17 16.01 0.73 -6.34
CA CYS A 17 14.99 1.23 -7.26
C CYS A 17 15.51 2.41 -8.08
N GLU A 18 14.74 2.84 -9.08
CA GLU A 18 15.09 3.97 -9.94
C GLU A 18 14.06 5.09 -9.82
N GLY A 19 14.48 6.32 -10.18
CA GLY A 19 13.60 7.48 -10.31
C GLY A 19 12.74 7.81 -9.08
N ARG A 20 11.44 8.03 -9.34
CA ARG A 20 10.48 8.43 -8.30
C ARG A 20 10.20 7.31 -7.29
N THR A 21 10.23 6.04 -7.71
CA THR A 21 10.09 4.89 -6.81
C THR A 21 11.14 4.95 -5.70
N LYS A 22 12.42 5.09 -6.08
CA LYS A 22 13.54 5.23 -5.14
C LYS A 22 13.39 6.45 -4.24
N SER A 23 13.23 7.63 -4.86
CA SER A 23 13.25 8.90 -4.12
C SER A 23 12.12 8.99 -3.09
N ALA A 24 10.91 8.57 -3.46
CA ALA A 24 9.76 8.57 -2.56
C ALA A 24 9.92 7.51 -1.46
N GLY A 25 10.39 6.29 -1.79
CA GLY A 25 10.56 5.25 -0.79
C GLY A 25 11.64 5.58 0.25
N LEU A 26 12.78 6.17 -0.17
CA LEU A 26 13.80 6.65 0.76
C LEU A 26 13.28 7.80 1.64
N SER A 27 12.49 8.71 1.05
CA SER A 27 11.83 9.78 1.79
C SER A 27 10.86 9.23 2.84
N ALA A 28 10.10 8.19 2.51
CA ALA A 28 9.19 7.53 3.45
C ALA A 28 9.93 6.97 4.67
N ILE A 29 11.06 6.30 4.45
CA ILE A 29 11.89 5.74 5.52
C ILE A 29 12.49 6.85 6.38
N ASP A 30 13.03 7.92 5.77
CA ASP A 30 13.55 9.06 6.53
C ASP A 30 12.47 9.70 7.40
N HIS A 31 11.27 9.93 6.85
CA HIS A 31 10.15 10.49 7.58
C HIS A 31 9.75 9.64 8.79
N ILE A 32 9.62 8.32 8.65
CA ILE A 32 9.17 7.48 9.76
C ILE A 32 10.25 7.28 10.83
N VAL A 33 11.53 7.23 10.45
CA VAL A 33 12.65 7.18 11.39
C VAL A 33 12.72 8.47 12.21
N ARG A 34 12.53 9.62 11.55
CA ARG A 34 12.46 10.92 12.26
C ARG A 34 11.22 11.04 13.13
N ALA A 35 10.07 10.50 12.68
CA ALA A 35 8.86 10.46 13.50
C ALA A 35 9.12 9.73 14.82
N LYS A 36 9.77 8.56 14.77
CA LYS A 36 10.17 7.82 15.97
C LYS A 36 11.07 8.66 16.90
N ALA A 37 12.05 9.37 16.35
CA ALA A 37 12.96 10.19 17.15
C ALA A 37 12.28 11.41 17.80
N LEU A 38 11.19 11.91 17.21
CA LEU A 38 10.46 13.07 17.70
C LEU A 38 9.37 12.72 18.72
N ILE A 39 9.04 11.43 18.91
CA ILE A 39 7.84 11.02 19.66
C ILE A 39 7.77 11.59 21.08
N GLU A 40 8.91 11.65 21.77
CA GLU A 40 9.03 12.15 23.15
C GLU A 40 9.24 13.67 23.24
N ILE A 41 9.61 14.32 22.13
CA ILE A 41 9.97 15.74 22.08
C ILE A 41 8.80 16.57 21.58
N ASP A 42 8.22 16.16 20.46
CA ASP A 42 7.10 16.79 19.79
C ASP A 42 6.23 15.69 19.16
N PRO A 43 5.29 15.12 19.94
CA PRO A 43 4.45 14.02 19.49
C PRO A 43 3.55 14.42 18.30
N GLN A 44 3.20 15.69 18.18
CA GLN A 44 2.39 16.22 17.08
C GLN A 44 3.19 16.22 15.77
N MET A 45 4.43 16.71 15.81
CA MET A 45 5.33 16.66 14.66
C MET A 45 5.76 15.22 14.33
N ALA A 46 5.86 14.35 15.33
CA ALA A 46 6.06 12.92 15.10
C ALA A 46 4.90 12.31 14.28
N CYS A 47 3.65 12.54 14.69
CA CYS A 47 2.47 12.09 13.94
C CYS A 47 2.41 12.69 12.53
N PHE A 48 2.72 13.98 12.37
CA PHE A 48 2.76 14.62 11.06
C PHE A 48 3.82 13.98 10.15
N ARG A 49 5.04 13.75 10.65
CA ARG A 49 6.09 13.04 9.91
C ARG A 49 5.66 11.62 9.54
N ALA A 50 4.94 10.93 10.42
CA ALA A 50 4.43 9.59 10.14
C ALA A 50 3.36 9.57 9.04
N ILE A 51 2.51 10.61 8.94
CA ILE A 51 1.59 10.79 7.80
C ILE A 51 2.38 11.00 6.50
N CYS A 52 3.38 11.87 6.50
CA CYS A 52 4.23 12.09 5.32
C CYS A 52 4.93 10.79 4.88
N ALA A 53 5.37 9.97 5.84
CA ALA A 53 5.98 8.68 5.55
C ALA A 53 5.02 7.74 4.79
N GLU A 54 3.79 7.61 5.27
CA GLU A 54 2.73 6.84 4.61
C GLU A 54 2.48 7.34 3.18
N GLU A 55 2.38 8.66 2.99
CA GLU A 55 2.13 9.26 1.68
C GLU A 55 3.28 9.03 0.68
N GLU A 56 4.53 9.14 1.11
CA GLU A 56 5.68 8.89 0.26
C GLU A 56 5.87 7.40 -0.04
N ALA A 57 5.54 6.50 0.90
CA ALA A 57 5.54 5.06 0.63
C ALA A 57 4.47 4.68 -0.40
N ALA A 58 3.26 5.24 -0.29
CA ALA A 58 2.21 5.07 -1.30
C ALA A 58 2.64 5.64 -2.66
N THR A 59 3.31 6.78 -2.66
CA THR A 59 3.86 7.40 -3.88
C THR A 59 4.92 6.50 -4.53
N SER A 60 5.78 5.87 -3.75
CA SER A 60 6.79 4.92 -4.23
C SER A 60 6.14 3.73 -4.96
N LEU A 61 5.14 3.09 -4.34
CA LEU A 61 4.41 1.98 -4.95
C LEU A 61 3.69 2.38 -6.24
N LEU A 62 2.97 3.51 -6.22
CA LEU A 62 2.28 4.01 -7.42
C LEU A 62 3.26 4.36 -8.54
N ALA A 63 4.41 4.98 -8.21
CA ALA A 63 5.44 5.29 -9.18
C ALA A 63 6.01 4.02 -9.83
N SER A 64 6.25 2.96 -9.04
CA SER A 64 6.68 1.66 -9.54
C SER A 64 5.69 1.08 -10.55
N ILE A 65 4.40 1.03 -10.16
CA ILE A 65 3.31 0.54 -11.02
C ILE A 65 3.24 1.31 -12.35
N LYS A 66 3.37 2.64 -12.32
CA LYS A 66 3.38 3.47 -13.53
C LYS A 66 4.63 3.22 -14.39
N CYS A 67 5.80 3.14 -13.77
CA CYS A 67 7.07 2.93 -14.47
C CYS A 67 7.11 1.56 -15.17
N HIS A 68 6.48 0.55 -14.58
CA HIS A 68 6.35 -0.80 -15.14
C HIS A 68 5.32 -0.90 -16.26
N GLY A 69 4.55 0.17 -16.50
CA GLY A 69 3.55 0.22 -17.56
C GLY A 69 2.39 -0.73 -17.32
N TYR A 70 1.99 -0.97 -16.07
CA TYR A 70 0.78 -1.76 -15.80
C TYR A 70 -0.43 -1.13 -16.54
N PRO A 71 -1.38 -1.95 -17.03
CA PRO A 71 -2.52 -1.43 -17.80
C PRO A 71 -3.29 -0.36 -17.02
N GLN A 72 -3.63 0.75 -17.69
CA GLN A 72 -4.35 1.91 -17.11
C GLN A 72 -3.58 2.67 -16.00
N SER A 73 -2.32 2.32 -15.73
CA SER A 73 -1.52 3.00 -14.70
C SER A 73 -1.27 4.48 -15.00
N GLU A 74 -1.30 4.90 -16.27
CA GLU A 74 -1.14 6.29 -16.69
C GLU A 74 -2.17 7.23 -16.04
N LEU A 75 -3.35 6.71 -15.71
CA LEU A 75 -4.48 7.41 -15.10
C LEU A 75 -4.32 7.61 -13.59
N ILE A 76 -3.30 7.02 -12.97
CA ILE A 76 -2.98 7.23 -11.56
C ILE A 76 -2.30 8.59 -11.39
N HIS A 77 -2.88 9.46 -10.57
CA HIS A 77 -2.29 10.75 -10.22
C HIS A 77 -1.44 10.65 -8.95
N LEU A 78 -0.11 10.71 -9.08
CA LEU A 78 0.84 10.51 -7.96
C LEU A 78 0.76 11.62 -6.89
N TYR A 79 0.37 12.83 -7.27
CA TYR A 79 0.26 13.98 -6.36
C TYR A 79 -1.12 14.11 -5.72
N SER A 80 -2.07 13.24 -6.08
CA SER A 80 -3.42 13.27 -5.53
C SER A 80 -3.43 12.62 -4.15
N HIS A 81 -3.65 13.40 -3.08
CA HIS A 81 -3.87 12.87 -1.73
C HIS A 81 -4.94 11.77 -1.70
N PRO A 82 -6.09 11.89 -2.41
CA PRO A 82 -7.04 10.80 -2.54
C PRO A 82 -6.45 9.49 -3.07
N ASN A 83 -5.61 9.54 -4.11
CA ASN A 83 -4.99 8.33 -4.65
C ASN A 83 -4.02 7.70 -3.64
N LYS A 84 -3.20 8.51 -2.95
CA LYS A 84 -2.28 8.02 -1.93
C LYS A 84 -3.03 7.33 -0.78
N ALA A 85 -4.10 7.95 -0.28
CA ALA A 85 -4.94 7.39 0.78
C ALA A 85 -5.66 6.10 0.33
N ALA A 86 -6.17 6.07 -0.91
CA ALA A 86 -6.84 4.90 -1.46
C ALA A 86 -5.91 3.68 -1.56
N VAL A 87 -4.63 3.87 -1.91
CA VAL A 87 -3.67 2.76 -2.03
C VAL A 87 -3.57 1.93 -0.75
N ILE A 88 -3.56 2.56 0.42
CA ILE A 88 -3.46 1.85 1.70
C ILE A 88 -4.69 0.96 1.91
N ILE A 89 -5.88 1.48 1.62
CA ILE A 89 -7.15 0.74 1.73
C ILE A 89 -7.13 -0.46 0.78
N PHE A 90 -6.65 -0.25 -0.45
CA PHE A 90 -6.55 -1.30 -1.46
C PHE A 90 -5.55 -2.39 -1.09
N VAL A 91 -4.35 -2.03 -0.66
CA VAL A 91 -3.35 -3.02 -0.21
C VAL A 91 -3.89 -3.83 0.96
N ALA A 92 -4.52 -3.18 1.94
CA ALA A 92 -5.16 -3.89 3.04
C ALA A 92 -6.30 -4.81 2.58
N ALA A 93 -7.08 -4.44 1.55
CA ALA A 93 -8.13 -5.28 1.00
C ALA A 93 -7.58 -6.49 0.24
N VAL A 94 -6.49 -6.31 -0.53
CA VAL A 94 -5.81 -7.41 -1.23
C VAL A 94 -5.21 -8.41 -0.24
N ILE A 95 -4.58 -7.93 0.83
CA ILE A 95 -4.04 -8.79 1.91
C ILE A 95 -5.18 -9.61 2.54
N ASP A 96 -6.29 -8.97 2.90
CA ASP A 96 -7.45 -9.64 3.50
C ASP A 96 -8.09 -10.68 2.56
N TRP A 97 -8.27 -10.32 1.28
CA TRP A 97 -8.72 -11.26 0.25
C TRP A 97 -7.79 -12.46 0.15
N PHE A 98 -6.47 -12.22 0.11
CA PHE A 98 -5.48 -13.28 0.01
C PHE A 98 -5.57 -14.24 1.20
N TYR A 99 -5.63 -13.75 2.43
CA TYR A 99 -5.76 -14.64 3.60
C TYR A 99 -7.09 -15.40 3.62
N LYS A 100 -8.21 -14.73 3.36
CA LYS A 100 -9.53 -15.37 3.38
C LYS A 100 -9.69 -16.40 2.28
N ARG A 101 -9.33 -16.05 1.04
CA ARG A 101 -9.63 -16.86 -0.13
C ARG A 101 -8.52 -17.83 -0.48
N PHE A 102 -7.27 -17.42 -0.31
CA PHE A 102 -6.13 -18.24 -0.69
C PHE A 102 -5.68 -19.15 0.44
N ILE A 103 -5.74 -18.72 1.70
CA ILE A 103 -5.24 -19.54 2.84
C ILE A 103 -6.37 -20.30 3.55
N ALA A 104 -7.51 -19.67 3.83
CA ALA A 104 -8.57 -20.36 4.56
C ALA A 104 -9.27 -21.46 3.72
N ASP A 105 -9.37 -21.26 2.40
CA ASP A 105 -10.05 -22.20 1.51
C ASP A 105 -9.10 -23.22 0.84
N SER A 106 -7.77 -23.02 0.90
CA SER A 106 -6.81 -23.96 0.29
C SER A 106 -6.16 -24.85 1.35
N VAL A 107 -6.61 -26.10 1.41
CA VAL A 107 -6.14 -27.12 2.37
C VAL A 107 -4.70 -27.59 2.07
N HIS A 108 -4.02 -27.00 1.08
CA HIS A 108 -2.75 -27.48 0.56
C HIS A 108 -1.56 -26.58 0.86
N PHE A 109 -1.77 -25.34 1.31
CA PHE A 109 -0.69 -24.41 1.62
C PHE A 109 -0.57 -24.13 3.12
N GLY A 110 0.67 -24.08 3.61
CA GLY A 110 1.00 -23.59 4.94
C GLY A 110 1.09 -22.06 4.98
N THR A 111 1.52 -21.53 6.12
CA THR A 111 1.67 -20.08 6.31
C THR A 111 2.60 -19.47 5.26
N PRO A 112 2.13 -18.49 4.46
CA PRO A 112 2.93 -17.78 3.48
C PRO A 112 4.15 -17.14 4.11
N ARG A 113 5.27 -17.14 3.38
CA ARG A 113 6.52 -16.51 3.83
C ARG A 113 6.99 -15.52 2.80
N LEU A 114 7.44 -14.36 3.28
CA LEU A 114 8.12 -13.37 2.46
C LEU A 114 9.62 -13.56 2.67
N MET A 115 10.37 -13.66 1.57
CA MET A 115 11.82 -13.77 1.63
C MET A 115 12.45 -12.71 0.74
N PHE A 116 13.52 -12.11 1.23
CA PHE A 116 14.35 -11.28 0.38
C PHE A 116 15.20 -12.17 -0.53
N THR A 117 15.37 -11.73 -1.76
CA THR A 117 16.11 -12.41 -2.83
C THR A 117 16.92 -11.39 -3.62
N ASP A 118 17.76 -11.87 -4.53
CA ASP A 118 18.36 -11.05 -5.59
C ASP A 118 17.70 -11.41 -6.93
N GLU A 119 17.11 -10.40 -7.59
CA GLU A 119 16.49 -10.51 -8.91
C GLU A 119 17.29 -9.62 -9.88
N PRO A 120 17.89 -10.22 -10.91
CA PRO A 120 19.28 -10.00 -11.35
C PRO A 120 19.91 -8.66 -10.94
N GLY A 121 20.60 -8.66 -9.78
CA GLY A 121 21.35 -7.52 -9.25
C GLY A 121 20.51 -6.46 -8.53
N ARG A 122 19.23 -6.75 -8.27
CA ARG A 122 18.32 -5.91 -7.51
C ARG A 122 17.75 -6.70 -6.36
N GLU A 123 17.90 -6.18 -5.15
CA GLU A 123 17.27 -6.78 -3.98
C GLU A 123 15.74 -6.74 -4.15
N ALA A 124 15.10 -7.88 -3.90
CA ALA A 124 13.68 -8.09 -4.16
C ALA A 124 13.04 -8.92 -3.06
N ILE A 125 11.71 -9.04 -3.09
CA ILE A 125 10.95 -9.87 -2.16
C ILE A 125 10.16 -10.92 -2.95
N GLU A 126 10.34 -12.19 -2.59
CA GLU A 126 9.59 -13.34 -3.09
C GLU A 126 8.48 -13.75 -2.13
N LEU A 127 7.41 -14.30 -2.69
CA LEU A 127 6.35 -14.98 -1.96
C LEU A 127 6.57 -16.49 -2.02
N LEU A 128 6.80 -17.12 -0.87
CA LEU A 128 6.80 -18.57 -0.74
C LEU A 128 5.49 -19.06 -0.14
N LEU A 129 4.95 -20.11 -0.74
CA LEU A 129 3.73 -20.81 -0.34
C LEU A 129 4.11 -22.26 -0.02
N PRO A 130 4.44 -22.58 1.24
CA PRO A 130 4.81 -23.94 1.64
C PRO A 130 3.69 -24.93 1.35
N LEU A 131 4.02 -26.10 0.81
CA LEU A 131 3.03 -27.16 0.54
C LEU A 131 2.90 -28.06 1.78
N LEU A 132 1.69 -28.14 2.36
CA LEU A 132 1.41 -28.94 3.55
C LEU A 132 1.73 -30.42 3.29
N GLY A 133 2.33 -31.08 4.29
CA GLY A 133 2.73 -32.48 4.20
C GLY A 133 4.00 -32.72 3.35
N THR A 134 4.68 -31.67 2.89
CA THR A 134 5.93 -31.77 2.13
C THR A 134 7.00 -30.81 2.64
N ASN A 135 8.24 -30.99 2.18
CA ASN A 135 9.33 -30.02 2.37
C ASN A 135 9.49 -29.05 1.19
N LYS A 136 8.46 -28.93 0.33
CA LYS A 136 8.49 -28.10 -0.88
C LYS A 136 7.64 -26.83 -0.67
N ALA A 137 7.93 -25.81 -1.46
CA ALA A 137 7.13 -24.59 -1.53
C ALA A 137 6.91 -24.17 -2.98
N VAL A 138 5.76 -23.56 -3.25
CA VAL A 138 5.50 -22.86 -4.51
C VAL A 138 5.98 -21.43 -4.36
N HIS A 139 6.64 -20.91 -5.40
CA HIS A 139 7.12 -19.54 -5.43
C HIS A 139 6.77 -18.91 -6.79
N PRO A 140 5.66 -18.15 -6.87
CA PRO A 140 5.27 -17.49 -8.11
C PRO A 140 6.37 -16.50 -8.56
N ARG A 141 6.67 -16.46 -9.85
CA ARG A 141 7.62 -15.50 -10.44
C ARG A 141 6.98 -14.80 -11.64
N PRO A 142 6.58 -13.51 -11.52
CA PRO A 142 6.78 -12.63 -10.37
C PRO A 142 5.93 -13.02 -9.13
N PRO A 143 6.28 -12.56 -7.91
CA PRO A 143 5.74 -13.02 -6.61
C PRO A 143 4.23 -13.01 -6.48
N LEU A 144 3.58 -12.11 -7.20
CA LEU A 144 2.14 -11.90 -7.16
C LEU A 144 1.46 -12.39 -8.46
N ASP A 145 2.12 -13.20 -9.30
CA ASP A 145 1.48 -13.74 -10.51
C ASP A 145 0.52 -14.89 -10.15
N VAL A 146 -0.72 -14.52 -9.84
CA VAL A 146 -1.83 -15.45 -9.61
C VAL A 146 -2.80 -15.32 -10.77
N ARG A 147 -3.30 -16.47 -11.24
CA ARG A 147 -4.29 -16.55 -12.32
C ARG A 147 -5.49 -17.35 -11.84
N VAL A 148 -6.65 -16.98 -12.36
CA VAL A 148 -7.91 -17.68 -12.09
C VAL A 148 -8.26 -18.47 -13.36
N GLU A 149 -8.59 -19.74 -13.19
CA GLU A 149 -9.10 -20.60 -14.25
C GLU A 149 -10.65 -20.63 -14.21
N ASN A 150 -11.29 -21.14 -15.26
CA ASN A 150 -12.75 -21.36 -15.35
C ASN A 150 -13.63 -20.10 -15.49
N GLY A 151 -13.17 -19.10 -16.26
CA GLY A 151 -14.02 -17.98 -16.72
C GLY A 151 -14.30 -16.87 -15.70
N ALA A 152 -13.95 -17.05 -14.43
CA ALA A 152 -13.94 -15.97 -13.44
C ALA A 152 -12.72 -15.06 -13.63
N THR A 153 -12.86 -13.77 -13.32
CA THR A 153 -11.74 -12.82 -13.39
C THR A 153 -11.20 -12.52 -12.00
N LEU A 154 -9.88 -12.45 -11.88
CA LEU A 154 -9.23 -12.01 -10.64
C LEU A 154 -9.65 -10.58 -10.26
N GLN A 155 -9.95 -9.74 -11.25
CA GLN A 155 -10.50 -8.40 -11.05
C GLN A 155 -11.86 -8.42 -10.35
N SER A 156 -12.78 -9.30 -10.71
CA SER A 156 -14.09 -9.39 -10.04
C SER A 156 -13.95 -9.90 -8.61
N MET A 157 -13.09 -10.90 -8.36
CA MET A 157 -12.87 -11.46 -7.03
C MET A 157 -12.24 -10.44 -6.05
N ILE A 158 -11.21 -9.72 -6.52
CA ILE A 158 -10.58 -8.65 -5.74
C ILE A 158 -11.54 -7.48 -5.59
N GLY A 159 -12.25 -7.12 -6.67
CA GLY A 159 -13.27 -6.09 -6.69
C GLY A 159 -14.35 -6.33 -5.65
N GLU A 160 -14.88 -7.55 -5.52
CA GLU A 160 -15.84 -7.89 -4.47
C GLU A 160 -15.27 -7.71 -3.05
N SER A 161 -14.04 -8.14 -2.81
CA SER A 161 -13.41 -7.99 -1.49
C SER A 161 -13.09 -6.54 -1.14
N ILE A 162 -12.62 -5.78 -2.13
CA ILE A 162 -12.46 -4.33 -2.03
C ILE A 162 -13.82 -3.70 -1.76
N GLN A 163 -14.86 -4.01 -2.55
CA GLN A 163 -16.20 -3.48 -2.35
C GLN A 163 -16.80 -3.87 -1.00
N LEU A 164 -16.55 -5.08 -0.49
CA LEU A 164 -16.98 -5.50 0.84
C LEU A 164 -16.28 -4.70 1.93
N LYS A 165 -14.96 -4.53 1.83
CA LYS A 165 -14.20 -3.70 2.77
C LYS A 165 -14.61 -2.23 2.69
N LEU A 166 -14.90 -1.75 1.49
CA LEU A 166 -15.42 -0.42 1.21
C LEU A 166 -16.92 -0.25 1.56
N LYS A 167 -17.71 -1.32 1.66
CA LYS A 167 -19.12 -1.31 2.09
C LYS A 167 -19.25 -1.42 3.61
N GLN A 168 -18.36 -2.19 4.25
CA GLN A 168 -18.12 -2.12 5.70
C GLN A 168 -17.65 -0.74 6.13
N THR A 169 -17.12 0.04 5.19
CA THR A 169 -16.76 1.46 5.32
C THR A 169 -17.59 2.30 4.34
N LEU A 170 -18.89 2.00 4.14
CA LEU A 170 -19.90 2.56 3.20
C LEU A 170 -19.39 3.44 2.04
N ALA A 171 -19.88 3.28 0.81
CA ALA A 171 -19.39 4.09 -0.33
C ALA A 171 -19.35 5.64 -0.13
N SER A 172 -20.24 6.21 0.70
CA SER A 172 -20.20 7.60 1.19
C SER A 172 -19.08 7.88 2.21
N GLU A 173 -18.76 6.89 3.02
CA GLU A 173 -17.63 6.81 3.95
C GLU A 173 -16.30 6.46 3.28
N ILE A 174 -16.22 5.96 2.03
CA ILE A 174 -14.91 5.86 1.33
C ILE A 174 -14.39 7.27 1.04
N LYS A 175 -15.26 8.13 0.50
CA LYS A 175 -14.96 9.56 0.33
C LYS A 175 -14.68 10.17 1.69
N GLY A 176 -15.50 9.85 2.69
CA GLY A 176 -15.31 10.27 4.09
C GLY A 176 -13.96 9.84 4.65
N ALA A 177 -13.55 8.59 4.53
CA ALA A 177 -12.33 8.00 5.08
C ALA A 177 -11.09 8.47 4.34
N ILE A 178 -11.15 8.55 2.99
CA ILE A 178 -10.10 9.16 2.17
C ILE A 178 -9.97 10.65 2.51
N SER A 179 -11.09 11.36 2.66
CA SER A 179 -11.09 12.79 3.01
C SER A 179 -10.64 13.01 4.45
N VAL A 180 -11.01 12.15 5.39
CA VAL A 180 -10.58 12.19 6.79
C VAL A 180 -9.09 11.92 6.87
N LYS A 181 -8.57 10.88 6.21
CA LYS A 181 -7.12 10.65 6.12
C LYS A 181 -6.38 11.81 5.44
N ALA A 182 -6.93 12.38 4.38
CA ALA A 182 -6.35 13.57 3.74
C ALA A 182 -6.37 14.80 4.66
N ASN A 183 -7.44 14.95 5.45
CA ASN A 183 -7.63 16.08 6.37
C ASN A 183 -6.95 15.88 7.73
N GLN A 184 -6.50 14.67 8.08
CA GLN A 184 -5.71 14.40 9.31
C GLN A 184 -4.49 15.30 9.38
N ARG A 185 -3.86 15.58 8.23
CA ARG A 185 -2.76 16.53 8.13
C ARG A 185 -3.16 17.93 8.61
N ASN A 186 -4.33 18.40 8.18
CA ASN A 186 -4.80 19.75 8.49
C ASN A 186 -5.20 19.86 9.96
N LEU A 187 -5.86 18.84 10.50
CA LEU A 187 -6.24 18.77 11.92
C LEU A 187 -5.03 18.74 12.87
N LEU A 188 -3.91 18.18 12.41
CA LEU A 188 -2.65 18.17 13.15
C LEU A 188 -1.86 19.47 13.07
N LEU A 189 -2.09 20.34 12.09
CA LEU A 189 -1.23 21.51 11.87
C LEU A 189 -1.94 22.84 12.07
N TYR A 190 -3.22 22.89 11.75
CA TYR A 190 -3.97 24.14 11.71
C TYR A 190 -5.03 24.15 12.78
N ALA A 191 -5.08 25.26 13.52
CA ALA A 191 -6.18 25.52 14.43
C ALA A 191 -7.48 25.61 13.63
N SER A 192 -8.55 25.07 14.18
CA SER A 192 -9.89 25.33 13.68
C SER A 192 -10.47 26.57 14.36
N ASP A 193 -11.60 27.06 13.86
CA ASP A 193 -12.32 28.18 14.50
C ASP A 193 -12.78 27.87 15.94
N LYS A 194 -12.74 26.60 16.37
CA LYS A 194 -13.24 26.13 17.66
C LYS A 194 -12.17 25.59 18.58
N ASP A 195 -11.14 24.96 18.03
CA ASP A 195 -10.13 24.21 18.79
C ASP A 195 -8.71 24.41 18.23
N LEU A 196 -7.72 24.44 19.13
CA LEU A 196 -6.30 24.36 18.79
C LEU A 196 -5.96 22.96 18.20
N PRO A 197 -4.90 22.85 17.38
CA PRO A 197 -4.44 21.56 16.87
C PRO A 197 -4.20 20.57 18.03
N GLY A 198 -4.80 19.39 17.93
CA GLY A 198 -4.74 18.38 18.99
C GLY A 198 -3.70 17.29 18.71
N VAL A 199 -3.06 16.80 19.76
CA VAL A 199 -2.23 15.60 19.71
C VAL A 199 -3.14 14.37 19.56
N MET A 200 -2.84 13.49 18.61
CA MET A 200 -3.56 12.22 18.48
C MET A 200 -3.52 11.42 19.78
N ALA A 201 -4.64 10.83 20.18
CA ALA A 201 -4.67 9.94 21.35
C ALA A 201 -3.72 8.76 21.11
N LYS A 202 -2.63 8.67 21.89
CA LYS A 202 -1.55 7.67 21.79
C LYS A 202 -0.64 7.86 20.57
N PRO A 203 0.15 8.93 20.51
CA PRO A 203 1.02 9.22 19.37
C PRO A 203 2.05 8.11 19.11
N GLU A 204 2.58 7.47 20.15
CA GLU A 204 3.55 6.36 20.01
C GLU A 204 2.95 5.19 19.24
N GLN A 205 1.76 4.72 19.65
CA GLN A 205 1.06 3.64 18.95
C GLN A 205 0.72 4.03 17.51
N TYR A 206 0.35 5.29 17.27
CA TYR A 206 0.11 5.79 15.93
C TYR A 206 1.37 5.68 15.06
N VAL A 207 2.51 6.17 15.53
CA VAL A 207 3.79 6.11 14.79
C VAL A 207 4.21 4.66 14.52
N ILE A 208 4.02 3.74 15.46
CA ILE A 208 4.27 2.30 15.26
C ILE A 208 3.36 1.73 14.16
N ASN A 209 2.07 2.07 14.17
CA ASN A 209 1.13 1.63 13.15
C ASN A 209 1.51 2.16 11.76
N GLN A 210 1.92 3.43 11.67
CA GLN A 210 2.37 4.02 10.42
C GLN A 210 3.67 3.36 9.91
N ALA A 211 4.59 2.99 10.80
CA ALA A 211 5.77 2.23 10.42
C ALA A 211 5.41 0.85 9.83
N ALA A 212 4.39 0.18 10.37
CA ALA A 212 3.90 -1.08 9.82
C ALA A 212 3.27 -0.90 8.43
N ILE A 213 2.50 0.17 8.22
CA ILE A 213 1.92 0.51 6.91
C ILE A 213 3.02 0.84 5.89
N VAL A 214 4.01 1.65 6.28
CA VAL A 214 5.18 1.94 5.42
C VAL A 214 5.89 0.65 5.03
N ASN A 215 6.16 -0.26 5.97
CA ASN A 215 6.75 -1.56 5.66
C ASN A 215 5.89 -2.38 4.70
N ALA A 216 4.57 -2.43 4.88
CA ALA A 216 3.68 -3.17 3.98
C ALA A 216 3.70 -2.59 2.55
N LEU A 217 3.71 -1.27 2.41
CA LEU A 217 3.79 -0.60 1.11
C LEU A 217 5.16 -0.81 0.43
N LEU A 218 6.26 -0.71 1.18
CA LEU A 218 7.60 -0.97 0.65
C LEU A 218 7.85 -2.46 0.38
N THR A 219 7.19 -3.35 1.12
CA THR A 219 7.14 -4.78 0.79
C THR A 219 6.47 -4.98 -0.56
N ALA A 220 5.34 -4.34 -0.81
CA ALA A 220 4.70 -4.38 -2.12
C ALA A 220 5.60 -3.81 -3.23
N VAL A 221 6.38 -2.74 -2.94
CA VAL A 221 7.44 -2.26 -3.86
C VAL A 221 8.45 -3.38 -4.14
N GLY A 222 8.96 -4.08 -3.13
CA GLY A 222 9.91 -5.19 -3.31
C GLY A 222 9.37 -6.40 -4.07
N MET A 223 8.05 -6.60 -4.06
CA MET A 223 7.36 -7.67 -4.80
C MET A 223 6.95 -7.25 -6.22
N VAL A 224 7.10 -5.96 -6.56
CA VAL A 224 6.71 -5.39 -7.86
C VAL A 224 7.93 -4.84 -8.59
N ASP A 225 8.63 -3.86 -8.02
CA ASP A 225 9.60 -3.02 -8.72
C ASP A 225 10.82 -3.78 -9.27
N PRO A 226 11.46 -4.69 -8.51
CA PRO A 226 12.61 -5.45 -9.01
C PRO A 226 12.26 -6.35 -10.20
N TRP A 227 11.02 -6.81 -10.27
CA TRP A 227 10.53 -7.80 -11.22
C TRP A 227 10.20 -7.24 -12.61
N CYS A 228 10.60 -5.99 -12.94
CA CYS A 228 10.54 -5.50 -14.33
C CYS A 228 11.70 -5.99 -15.21
N LYS A 229 12.77 -6.55 -14.62
CA LYS A 229 13.95 -7.07 -15.34
C LYS A 229 14.06 -8.58 -15.08
N PRO A 230 14.35 -9.44 -16.08
CA PRO A 230 14.68 -9.12 -17.48
C PRO A 230 13.47 -8.84 -18.38
N LYS A 231 12.29 -8.53 -17.81
CA LYS A 231 10.96 -8.28 -18.42
C LYS A 231 9.98 -9.43 -18.22
N TYR A 232 9.68 -9.69 -16.94
CA TYR A 232 8.59 -10.59 -16.57
C TYR A 232 7.23 -10.05 -17.07
N PRO A 233 6.24 -10.92 -17.30
CA PRO A 233 4.87 -10.48 -17.50
C PRO A 233 4.39 -9.71 -16.27
N HIS A 234 3.45 -8.78 -16.46
CA HIS A 234 2.76 -8.14 -15.35
C HIS A 234 2.10 -9.19 -14.47
N SER A 235 2.34 -9.11 -13.15
CA SER A 235 1.67 -9.98 -12.18
C SER A 235 0.15 -9.87 -12.36
N GLY A 236 -0.53 -11.03 -12.46
CA GLY A 236 -1.98 -11.08 -12.58
C GLY A 236 -2.70 -10.33 -11.45
N LEU A 237 -2.29 -10.54 -10.20
CA LEU A 237 -2.86 -9.88 -9.02
C LEU A 237 -2.67 -8.37 -9.06
N VAL A 238 -1.46 -7.89 -9.34
CA VAL A 238 -1.17 -6.46 -9.41
C VAL A 238 -1.94 -5.81 -10.55
N LYS A 239 -1.97 -6.45 -11.73
CA LYS A 239 -2.75 -5.98 -12.88
C LYS A 239 -4.23 -5.84 -12.53
N SER A 240 -4.84 -6.86 -11.92
CA SER A 240 -6.25 -6.81 -11.52
C SER A 240 -6.52 -5.75 -10.47
N ALA A 241 -5.64 -5.59 -9.48
CA ALA A 241 -5.76 -4.55 -8.46
C ALA A 241 -5.66 -3.13 -9.05
N VAL A 242 -4.75 -2.90 -10.01
CA VAL A 242 -4.58 -1.59 -10.67
C VAL A 242 -5.81 -1.22 -11.50
N LEU A 243 -6.35 -2.16 -12.27
CA LEU A 243 -7.56 -1.94 -13.06
C LEU A 243 -8.75 -1.57 -12.16
N GLU A 244 -8.90 -2.27 -11.05
CA GLU A 244 -9.97 -2.00 -10.09
C GLU A 244 -9.76 -0.67 -9.35
N PHE A 245 -8.51 -0.35 -8.99
CA PHE A 245 -8.15 0.94 -8.40
C PHE A 245 -8.55 2.10 -9.30
N VAL A 246 -8.15 2.06 -10.57
CA VAL A 246 -8.48 3.10 -11.55
C VAL A 246 -10.00 3.21 -11.74
N ARG A 247 -10.72 2.07 -11.81
CA ARG A 247 -12.18 2.05 -11.92
C ARG A 247 -12.86 2.79 -10.76
N ILE A 248 -12.43 2.52 -9.52
CA ILE A 248 -13.00 3.14 -8.32
C ILE A 248 -12.63 4.63 -8.24
N MET A 249 -11.36 4.99 -8.48
CA MET A 249 -10.94 6.39 -8.40
C MET A 249 -11.64 7.28 -9.44
N ARG A 250 -11.89 6.77 -10.65
CA ARG A 250 -12.70 7.48 -11.66
C ARG A 250 -14.14 7.73 -11.20
N ALA A 251 -14.76 6.78 -10.50
CA ALA A 251 -16.09 6.95 -9.94
C ALA A 251 -16.10 8.01 -8.84
N VAL A 252 -15.07 8.04 -7.99
CA VAL A 252 -14.87 9.09 -6.97
C VAL A 252 -14.72 10.47 -7.60
N ASP A 253 -13.92 10.61 -8.65
CA ASP A 253 -13.74 11.90 -9.33
C ASP A 253 -15.01 12.39 -10.04
N THR A 254 -15.75 11.48 -10.68
CA THR A 254 -17.01 11.81 -11.38
C THR A 254 -18.08 12.29 -10.40
N SER A 255 -18.17 11.68 -9.21
CA SER A 255 -19.12 12.09 -8.18
C SER A 255 -18.75 13.44 -7.54
N ARG A 256 -17.45 13.74 -7.36
CA ARG A 256 -16.98 15.07 -6.89
C ARG A 256 -17.36 16.20 -7.84
N LYS A 257 -17.24 15.97 -9.16
CA LYS A 257 -17.64 16.95 -10.17
C LYS A 257 -19.15 17.23 -10.18
N ARG A 258 -19.97 16.26 -9.75
CA ARG A 258 -21.44 16.43 -9.66
C ARG A 258 -21.88 17.13 -8.37
N ASN A 259 -21.15 16.96 -7.26
CA ASN A 259 -21.49 17.54 -5.95
C ASN A 259 -20.31 18.32 -5.33
N PRO A 260 -19.98 19.52 -5.86
CA PRO A 260 -18.85 20.30 -5.37
C PRO A 260 -19.00 20.83 -3.93
N GLY A 261 -20.22 20.91 -3.38
CA GLY A 261 -20.50 21.52 -2.07
C GLY A 261 -20.38 20.62 -0.82
N GLN A 262 -19.94 19.37 -0.95
CA GLN A 262 -19.81 18.42 0.18
C GLN A 262 -18.35 18.02 0.46
N ALA A 263 -17.40 18.92 0.25
CA ALA A 263 -15.97 18.68 0.48
C ALA A 263 -15.27 19.87 1.16
N MET A 264 -16.01 20.63 1.97
CA MET A 264 -15.45 21.50 3.00
C MET A 264 -15.63 20.83 4.36
#